data_AF-A0AAW2BK53-F1
#
_entry.id   AF-A0AAW2BK53-F1
#
_cell.length_a   1.000
_cell.length_b   1.000
_cell.length_c   1.000
_cell.angle_alpha   90.00
_cell.angle_beta   90.00
_cell.angle_gamma   90.00
#
_symmetry.space_group_name_H-M   'P 1'
#
loop_
_entity.id
_entity.type
_entity.pdbx_description
1 polymer ?
#
loop_
_entity_poly.entity_id
_entity_poly.type
_entity_poly.pdbx_seq_one_letter_code
_entity_poly.pdbx_strand_id
1 'polypeptide(L)'
;MFLPGTRTWDLGRLVSCFLPWEADMVRKIQVCADGEEDILIWPLTTDGDYSVRSAYRMLVDNGTQSLPSSFAPNGDGFMWKKILKVWVPHKIRHFLWRAAKDSLPTK
;
A
#
# COMPACT_ATOMS: atom_id res chain seq x y z
N MET A 1 21.33 -14.39 18.80
CA MET A 1 22.19 -13.46 18.04
C MET A 1 22.84 -12.39 18.91
N PHE A 2 22.40 -12.20 20.16
CA PHE A 2 23.00 -11.25 21.10
C PHE A 2 23.87 -11.95 22.14
N LEU A 3 24.81 -11.21 22.74
CA LEU A 3 25.61 -11.70 23.86
C LEU A 3 24.70 -11.90 25.10
N PRO A 4 24.85 -13.01 25.86
CA PRO A 4 23.98 -13.31 27.00
C PRO A 4 23.94 -12.18 28.04
N GLY A 5 22.74 -11.80 28.48
CA GLY A 5 22.57 -10.73 29.48
C GLY A 5 22.83 -9.31 28.95
N THR A 6 23.09 -9.16 27.64
CA THR A 6 23.25 -7.86 26.99
C THR A 6 22.29 -7.73 25.81
N ARG A 7 22.07 -6.50 25.34
CA ARG A 7 21.36 -6.20 24.09
C ARG A 7 22.33 -5.84 22.96
N THR A 8 23.53 -6.45 22.99
CA THR A 8 24.59 -6.20 22.01
C THR A 8 24.75 -7.39 21.07
N TRP A 9 25.01 -7.11 19.80
CA TRP A 9 25.21 -8.15 18.78
C TRP A 9 26.39 -9.05 19.14
N ASP A 10 26.18 -10.36 19.08
CA ASP A 10 27.25 -11.35 19.13
C ASP A 10 27.89 -11.44 17.74
N LEU A 11 29.02 -10.75 17.57
CA LEU A 11 29.75 -10.70 16.30
C LEU A 11 30.19 -12.08 15.82
N GLY A 12 30.54 -12.99 16.73
CA GLY A 12 30.93 -14.35 16.39
C GLY A 12 29.76 -15.10 15.75
N ARG A 13 28.57 -14.96 16.32
CA ARG A 13 27.35 -15.54 15.74
C ARG A 13 26.94 -14.86 14.44
N LEU A 14 27.05 -13.54 14.32
CA LEU A 14 26.75 -12.85 13.06
C LEU A 14 27.62 -13.36 11.91
N VAL A 15 28.94 -13.45 12.13
CA VAL A 15 29.88 -13.95 11.10
C VAL A 15 29.62 -15.42 10.75
N SER A 16 29.14 -16.23 11.71
CA SER A 16 28.79 -17.63 11.43
C SER A 16 27.44 -17.82 10.71
N CYS A 17 26.49 -16.90 10.89
CA CYS A 17 25.12 -17.04 10.39
C CYS A 17 24.88 -16.31 9.06
N PHE A 18 25.70 -15.33 8.73
CA PHE A 18 25.49 -14.43 7.60
C PHE A 18 26.75 -14.33 6.74
N LEU A 19 26.58 -13.95 5.47
CA LEU A 19 27.70 -13.56 4.63
C LEU A 19 28.38 -12.30 5.21
N PRO A 20 29.67 -12.05 4.91
CA PRO A 20 30.40 -10.90 5.50
C PRO A 20 29.68 -9.56 5.29
N TRP A 21 29.13 -9.34 4.09
CA TRP A 21 28.40 -8.11 3.76
C TRP A 21 27.05 -7.99 4.48
N GLU A 22 26.35 -9.11 4.68
CA GLU A 22 25.10 -9.16 5.45
C GLU A 22 25.37 -8.92 6.93
N ALA A 23 26.40 -9.55 7.49
CA ALA A 23 26.82 -9.35 8.88
C ALA A 23 27.16 -7.88 9.14
N ASP A 24 27.84 -7.21 8.20
CA ASP A 24 28.12 -5.78 8.28
C ASP A 24 26.87 -4.90 8.19
N MET A 25 25.86 -5.30 7.43
CA MET A 25 24.57 -4.60 7.40
C MET A 25 23.79 -4.80 8.69
N VAL A 26 23.68 -6.04 9.17
CA VAL A 26 22.95 -6.39 10.41
C VAL A 26 23.59 -5.71 11.62
N ARG A 27 24.93 -5.65 11.68
CA ARG A 27 25.65 -4.94 12.75
C ARG A 27 25.28 -3.46 12.86
N LYS A 28 24.86 -2.81 11.77
CA LYS A 28 24.46 -1.40 11.77
C LYS A 28 23.05 -1.18 12.32
N ILE A 29 22.24 -2.24 12.46
CA ILE A 29 20.91 -2.15 13.04
C ILE A 29 21.06 -1.89 14.54
N GLN A 30 20.54 -0.77 15.01
CA GLN A 30 20.52 -0.45 16.42
C GLN A 30 19.50 -1.33 17.14
N VAL A 31 19.95 -1.98 18.21
CA VAL A 31 19.09 -2.75 19.10
C VAL A 31 18.51 -1.77 20.12
N CYS A 32 17.20 -1.82 20.36
CA CYS A 32 16.59 -1.03 21.44
C CYS A 32 17.29 -1.34 22.77
N ALA A 33 17.82 -0.30 23.41
CA ALA A 33 18.44 -0.40 24.73
C ALA A 33 17.38 -0.67 25.81
N ASP A 34 16.18 -0.13 25.60
CA ASP A 34 15.05 -0.35 26.49
C ASP A 34 14.50 -1.77 26.33
N GLY A 35 14.13 -2.34 27.46
CA GLY A 35 13.71 -3.72 27.65
C GLY A 35 12.37 -4.10 27.02
N GLU A 36 11.74 -3.16 26.32
CA GLU A 36 10.39 -3.29 25.77
C GLU A 36 10.30 -4.51 24.85
N GLU A 37 9.15 -5.18 24.90
CA GLU A 37 8.85 -6.30 24.00
C GLU A 37 8.53 -5.76 22.60
N ASP A 38 9.01 -6.48 21.58
CA ASP A 38 8.70 -6.15 20.19
C ASP A 38 7.20 -6.33 19.94
N ILE A 39 6.55 -5.28 19.44
CA ILE A 39 5.14 -5.31 19.04
C ILE A 39 5.01 -5.30 17.52
N LEU A 40 4.02 -6.05 17.02
CA LEU A 40 3.67 -6.02 15.59
C LEU A 40 2.84 -4.77 15.32
N ILE A 41 3.31 -3.93 14.40
CA ILE A 41 2.63 -2.69 13.99
C ILE A 41 2.44 -2.70 12.47
N TRP A 42 1.23 -2.37 12.04
CA TRP A 42 0.88 -2.15 10.64
C TRP A 42 0.85 -0.65 10.33
N PRO A 43 1.79 -0.11 9.53
CA PRO A 43 1.96 1.34 9.37
C PRO A 43 0.87 2.02 8.51
N LEU A 44 -0.04 1.25 7.90
CA LEU A 44 -1.08 1.80 7.00
C LEU A 44 -2.43 1.99 7.66
N THR A 45 -2.50 1.76 8.96
CA THR A 45 -3.66 2.03 9.81
C THR A 45 -3.21 2.90 10.98
N THR A 46 -4.07 3.83 11.40
CA THR A 46 -3.79 4.70 12.55
C THR A 46 -3.69 3.93 13.86
N ASP A 47 -4.42 2.81 13.92
CA ASP A 47 -4.55 1.99 15.12
C ASP A 47 -3.47 0.90 15.17
N GLY A 48 -2.59 0.83 14.16
CA GLY A 48 -1.51 -0.16 14.07
C GLY A 48 -1.96 -1.57 13.69
N ASP A 49 -3.28 -1.80 13.54
CA ASP A 49 -3.81 -3.13 13.24
C ASP A 49 -3.74 -3.50 11.76
N TYR A 50 -3.37 -4.75 11.51
CA TYR A 50 -3.40 -5.33 10.18
C TYR A 50 -4.85 -5.62 9.73
N SER A 51 -5.15 -5.31 8.47
CA SER A 51 -6.37 -5.80 7.82
C SER A 51 -6.10 -6.16 6.37
N VAL A 52 -6.82 -7.14 5.84
CA VAL A 52 -6.76 -7.51 4.41
C VAL A 52 -7.05 -6.29 3.52
N ARG A 53 -7.95 -5.41 3.97
CA ARG A 53 -8.30 -4.18 3.24
C ARG A 53 -7.13 -3.19 3.16
N SER A 54 -6.42 -2.97 4.26
CA SER A 54 -5.28 -2.05 4.29
C SER A 54 -4.08 -2.63 3.51
N ALA A 55 -3.86 -3.94 3.59
CA ALA A 55 -2.87 -4.64 2.76
C ALA A 55 -3.20 -4.57 1.26
N TYR A 56 -4.46 -4.82 0.89
CA TYR A 56 -4.89 -4.69 -0.51
C TYR A 56 -4.70 -3.26 -1.04
N ARG A 57 -5.04 -2.25 -0.24
CA ARG A 57 -4.81 -0.84 -0.60
C ARG A 57 -3.33 -0.55 -0.84
N MET A 58 -2.43 -1.07 0.01
CA MET A 58 -0.98 -0.97 -0.20
C MET A 58 -0.54 -1.49 -1.56
N LEU A 59 -1.01 -2.69 -1.93
CA LEU A 59 -0.62 -3.34 -3.17
C LEU A 59 -1.13 -2.58 -4.40
N VAL A 60 -2.37 -2.09 -4.34
CA VAL A 60 -2.95 -1.28 -5.42
C VAL A 60 -2.24 0.07 -5.55
N ASP A 61 -1.98 0.75 -4.44
CA ASP A 61 -1.26 2.04 -4.45
C ASP A 61 0.16 1.88 -4.98
N ASN A 62 0.86 0.81 -4.61
CA ASN A 62 2.19 0.50 -5.14
C ASN A 62 2.15 0.19 -6.65
N GLY A 63 1.12 -0.52 -7.11
CA GLY A 63 0.90 -0.79 -8.53
C GLY A 63 0.57 0.48 -9.34
N THR A 64 -0.19 1.41 -8.77
CA THR A 64 -0.58 2.66 -9.46
C THR A 64 0.52 3.72 -9.46
N GLN A 65 1.41 3.75 -8.47
CA GLN A 65 2.59 4.63 -8.46
C GLN A 65 3.61 4.28 -9.55
N SER A 66 3.56 3.07 -10.10
CA SER A 66 4.36 2.67 -11.26
C SER A 66 3.84 3.24 -12.59
N LEU A 67 2.61 3.78 -12.61
CA LEU A 67 2.12 4.55 -13.75
C LEU A 67 2.56 6.02 -13.60
N PRO A 68 3.08 6.65 -14.67
CA PRO A 68 3.47 8.05 -14.61
C PRO A 68 2.29 8.91 -14.15
N SER A 69 2.57 9.84 -13.22
CA SER A 69 1.62 10.80 -12.60
C SER A 69 0.84 11.68 -13.60
N SER A 70 1.06 11.51 -14.91
CA SER A 70 0.33 12.15 -15.99
C SER A 70 -0.94 11.41 -16.43
N PHE A 71 -1.30 10.26 -15.84
CA PHE A 71 -2.67 9.76 -15.95
C PHE A 71 -3.58 10.57 -15.04
N ALA A 72 -3.74 11.85 -15.37
CA ALA A 72 -4.98 12.54 -15.09
C ALA A 72 -6.11 11.62 -15.60
N PRO A 73 -7.13 11.30 -14.80
CA PRO A 73 -8.31 10.60 -15.29
C PRO A 73 -9.12 11.62 -16.12
N ASN A 74 -8.54 12.05 -17.24
CA ASN A 74 -9.18 12.90 -18.20
C ASN A 74 -10.29 12.09 -18.86
N GLY A 75 -11.52 12.52 -18.64
CA GLY A 75 -12.69 12.09 -19.41
C GLY A 75 -13.78 11.47 -18.56
N ASP A 76 -13.72 10.16 -18.32
CA ASP A 76 -14.96 9.40 -18.13
C ASP A 76 -15.27 9.00 -16.68
N GLY A 77 -14.25 8.64 -15.90
CA GLY A 77 -14.46 8.09 -14.54
C GLY A 77 -15.00 9.12 -13.54
N PHE A 78 -14.58 10.38 -13.67
CA PHE A 78 -15.03 11.46 -12.77
C PHE A 78 -16.47 11.89 -13.06
N MET A 79 -16.86 11.96 -14.34
CA MET A 79 -18.25 12.19 -14.72
C MET A 79 -19.15 11.05 -14.23
N TRP A 80 -18.75 9.80 -14.41
CA TRP A 80 -19.54 8.66 -13.97
C TRP A 80 -19.72 8.62 -12.44
N LYS A 81 -18.66 8.92 -11.68
CA LYS A 81 -18.74 9.05 -10.22
C LYS A 81 -19.69 10.17 -9.79
N LYS A 82 -19.72 11.30 -10.49
CA LYS A 82 -20.69 12.38 -10.23
C LYS A 82 -22.12 11.97 -10.57
N ILE A 83 -22.34 11.33 -11.72
CA ILE A 83 -23.66 10.85 -12.15
C ILE A 83 -24.24 9.83 -11.16
N LEU A 84 -23.41 8.90 -10.68
CA LEU A 84 -23.83 7.91 -9.68
C LEU A 84 -24.09 8.50 -8.29
N LYS A 85 -23.47 9.65 -7.99
CA LYS A 85 -23.63 10.34 -6.70
C LYS A 85 -24.92 11.18 -6.65
N VAL A 86 -25.45 11.58 -7.79
CA VAL A 86 -26.81 12.15 -7.88
C VAL A 86 -27.80 10.99 -7.82
N TRP A 87 -28.79 11.06 -6.93
CA TRP A 87 -29.84 10.04 -6.82
C TRP A 87 -30.79 10.17 -8.02
N VAL A 88 -30.36 9.65 -9.16
CA VAL A 88 -31.13 9.69 -10.40
C VAL A 88 -31.93 8.39 -10.53
N PRO A 89 -33.24 8.46 -10.83
CA PRO A 89 -34.06 7.28 -11.11
C PRO A 89 -33.42 6.35 -12.16
N HIS A 90 -33.55 5.05 -11.95
CA HIS A 90 -32.92 3.98 -12.75
C HIS A 90 -33.11 4.13 -14.27
N LYS A 91 -34.24 4.72 -14.70
CA LYS A 91 -34.58 4.99 -16.10
C LYS A 91 -33.57 5.91 -16.78
N ILE A 92 -33.08 6.94 -16.09
CA ILE A 92 -32.16 7.94 -16.66
C ILE A 92 -30.73 7.38 -16.70
N ARG A 93 -30.34 6.54 -15.71
CA ARG A 93 -29.05 5.85 -15.73
C ARG A 93 -28.90 4.95 -16.95
N HIS A 94 -29.97 4.25 -17.32
CA HIS A 94 -29.98 3.39 -18.52
C HIS A 94 -29.94 4.19 -19.83
N PHE A 95 -30.53 5.40 -19.85
CA PHE A 95 -30.47 6.31 -20.99
C PHE A 95 -29.05 6.88 -21.17
N LEU A 96 -28.44 7.37 -20.08
CA LEU A 96 -27.06 7.89 -20.09
C LEU A 96 -26.04 6.83 -20.49
N TRP A 97 -26.19 5.60 -19.98
CA TRP A 97 -25.32 4.48 -20.37
C TRP A 97 -25.43 4.12 -21.86
N ARG A 98 -26.64 4.21 -22.45
CA ARG A 98 -26.82 4.04 -23.90
C ARG A 98 -26.24 5.20 -24.70
N ALA A 99 -26.41 6.44 -24.25
CA ALA A 99 -25.86 7.61 -24.92
C ALA A 99 -24.33 7.65 -24.92
N ALA A 100 -23.69 7.12 -23.87
CA ALA A 100 -22.24 7.07 -23.73
C ALA A 100 -21.57 5.89 -24.47
N LYS A 101 -22.34 4.88 -24.89
CA LYS A 101 -21.83 3.60 -25.41
C LYS A 101 -22.26 3.32 -26.87
N ASP A 102 -22.33 4.37 -27.69
CA ASP A 102 -22.53 4.41 -29.16
C ASP A 102 -23.89 4.90 -29.70
N SER A 103 -23.78 5.84 -30.67
CA SER A 103 -24.76 6.22 -31.71
C SER A 103 -25.77 7.34 -31.40
N LEU A 104 -25.32 8.60 -31.48
CA LEU A 104 -26.11 9.58 -32.25
C LEU A 104 -25.82 9.27 -33.73
N PRO A 105 -26.79 8.77 -34.52
CA PRO A 105 -26.65 8.83 -35.97
C PRO A 105 -26.79 10.30 -36.34
N THR A 106 -25.66 10.99 -36.46
CA THR A 106 -25.61 12.27 -37.15
C THR A 106 -25.94 11.99 -38.62
N LYS A 107 -27.07 12.54 -39.06
CA LYS A 107 -27.47 12.58 -40.45
C LYS A 107 -26.60 13.58 -41.21
#